data_AF-A0A382SN74-F1
#
_entry.id   AF-A0A382SN74-F1
#
_cell.length_a   1.000
_cell.length_b   1.000
_cell.length_c   1.000
_cell.angle_alpha   90.00
_cell.angle_beta   90.00
_cell.angle_gamma   90.00
#
_symmetry.space_group_name_H-M   'P 1'
#
loop_
_entity.id
_entity.type
_entity.pdbx_description
1 polymer ?
#
loop_
_entity_poly.entity_id
_entity_poly.type
_entity_poly.pdbx_seq_one_letter_code
_entity_poly.pdbx_strand_id
1 'polypeptide(L)'
;TRVITKQLRLKKFNNIYGHLRPGTYNINNLPYYKMPNYFSLESGLDKTVYPDKEKKNDYKKLKDKIEQYLKNFEISVSADFLLRFIEETTKYRESFKFEFTKNLSLAIEWLAEIGNEFGFSREELSLLTIESLKGVSSSTPLPEIFELWESQIKGCKLKHNISNYVTLPSLIFKKDDLEFVEFRSAIPNFITSKKIMSELIDVELLAPDEYDSIFNKIVLLEKADPGFDWIFSKNISGLITKFGGAASHMAIRCAEFGIPAAIGCGDILYNRLKTAKVVDLDCKNKLLTNL
;
A
#
# COMPACT_ATOMS: atom_id res chain seq x y z
N THR A 1 -16.34 -0.60 -3.55
CA THR A 1 -16.23 -1.28 -2.23
C THR A 1 -17.61 -1.53 -1.62
N ARG A 2 -17.81 -2.57 -0.79
CA ARG A 2 -19.12 -2.90 -0.16
C ARG A 2 -19.75 -1.76 0.66
N VAL A 3 -18.94 -0.83 1.16
CA VAL A 3 -19.38 0.40 1.83
C VAL A 3 -20.04 1.36 0.85
N ILE A 4 -19.38 1.60 -0.28
CA ILE A 4 -19.86 2.47 -1.36
C ILE A 4 -21.15 1.94 -2.00
N THR A 5 -21.25 0.62 -2.18
CA THR A 5 -22.46 -0.01 -2.71
C THR A 5 -23.57 -0.15 -1.66
N LYS A 6 -23.42 0.47 -0.47
CA LYS A 6 -24.33 0.38 0.71
C LYS A 6 -24.60 -1.05 1.20
N GLN A 7 -23.82 -2.03 0.77
CA GLN A 7 -23.92 -3.43 1.19
C GLN A 7 -23.39 -3.64 2.63
N LEU A 8 -22.61 -2.71 3.16
CA LEU A 8 -22.17 -2.63 4.55
C LEU A 8 -22.29 -1.18 5.05
N ARG A 9 -22.99 -0.96 6.18
CA ARG A 9 -23.00 0.35 6.85
C ARG A 9 -21.56 0.69 7.28
N LEU A 10 -21.15 1.96 7.13
CA LEU A 10 -19.79 2.43 7.47
C LEU A 10 -19.37 2.03 8.89
N LYS A 11 -20.28 2.12 9.88
CA LYS A 11 -20.05 1.66 11.26
C LYS A 11 -19.65 0.17 11.33
N LYS A 12 -20.36 -0.71 10.60
CA LYS A 12 -20.05 -2.15 10.56
C LYS A 12 -18.74 -2.43 9.82
N PHE A 13 -18.42 -1.63 8.79
CA PHE A 13 -17.13 -1.71 8.11
C PHE A 13 -15.99 -1.31 9.03
N ASN A 14 -16.09 -0.17 9.73
CA ASN A 14 -15.06 0.30 10.65
C ASN A 14 -14.85 -0.66 11.83
N ASN A 15 -15.88 -1.36 12.29
CA ASN A 15 -15.71 -2.39 13.32
C ASN A 15 -14.81 -3.56 12.87
N ILE A 16 -14.71 -3.81 11.57
CA ILE A 16 -13.92 -4.92 11.03
C ILE A 16 -12.58 -4.42 10.48
N TYR A 17 -12.60 -3.36 9.67
CA TYR A 17 -11.47 -2.86 8.88
C TYR A 17 -10.95 -1.50 9.34
N GLY A 18 -11.56 -0.89 10.36
CA GLY A 18 -11.32 0.49 10.75
C GLY A 18 -9.87 0.76 11.15
N HIS A 19 -9.16 -0.24 11.67
CA HIS A 19 -7.76 -0.14 12.11
C HIS A 19 -6.77 0.01 10.96
N LEU A 20 -7.16 -0.32 9.74
CA LEU A 20 -6.29 -0.15 8.57
C LEU A 20 -6.03 1.34 8.33
N ARG A 21 -4.82 1.66 7.86
CA ARG A 21 -4.38 3.02 7.53
C ARG A 21 -3.39 2.98 6.36
N PRO A 22 -3.34 4.00 5.50
CA PRO A 22 -2.27 4.15 4.52
C PRO A 22 -0.91 4.17 5.22
N GLY A 23 0.04 3.37 4.78
CA GLY A 23 1.33 3.26 5.46
C GLY A 23 1.16 2.60 6.83
N THR A 24 1.03 1.27 6.83
CA THR A 24 0.77 0.42 8.01
C THR A 24 1.48 0.84 9.32
N TYR A 25 2.72 1.34 9.25
CA TYR A 25 3.54 1.73 10.40
C TYR A 25 3.61 3.26 10.64
N ASN A 26 3.02 4.07 9.77
CA ASN A 26 3.15 5.51 9.80
C ASN A 26 2.13 6.12 10.77
N ILE A 27 2.62 6.69 11.87
CA ILE A 27 1.79 7.37 12.88
C ILE A 27 1.11 8.63 12.34
N ASN A 28 1.69 9.29 11.33
CA ASN A 28 1.12 10.52 10.75
C ASN A 28 -0.17 10.23 9.98
N ASN A 29 -0.34 9.00 9.48
CA ASN A 29 -1.53 8.60 8.75
C ASN A 29 -2.60 8.07 9.71
N LEU A 30 -3.81 8.62 9.59
CA LEU A 30 -4.94 8.24 10.44
C LEU A 30 -5.58 6.92 9.97
N PRO A 31 -6.03 6.07 10.91
CA PRO A 31 -6.78 4.87 10.59
C PRO A 31 -8.17 5.20 10.04
N TYR A 32 -8.73 4.28 9.26
CA TYR A 32 -10.02 4.45 8.59
C TYR A 32 -11.15 4.88 9.54
N TYR A 33 -11.16 4.40 10.79
CA TYR A 33 -12.21 4.78 11.74
C TYR A 33 -12.11 6.23 12.25
N LYS A 34 -10.93 6.87 12.19
CA LYS A 34 -10.71 8.27 12.57
C LYS A 34 -10.81 9.23 11.36
N MET A 35 -10.87 8.72 10.13
CA MET A 35 -10.85 9.53 8.91
C MET A 35 -11.96 9.09 7.92
N PRO A 36 -13.16 9.72 8.00
CA PRO A 36 -14.28 9.38 7.11
C PRO A 36 -14.01 9.66 5.62
N ASN A 37 -13.13 10.61 5.30
CA ASN A 37 -12.85 11.07 3.94
C ASN A 37 -12.31 9.97 3.00
N TYR A 38 -11.68 8.93 3.54
CA TYR A 38 -11.29 7.76 2.74
C TYR A 38 -12.48 7.14 1.98
N PHE A 39 -13.70 7.30 2.53
CA PHE A 39 -14.94 6.78 1.95
C PHE A 39 -16.00 7.86 1.72
N SER A 40 -15.64 9.15 1.74
CA SER A 40 -16.54 10.23 1.29
C SER A 40 -16.93 10.00 -0.17
N LEU A 41 -18.15 10.35 -0.55
CA LEU A 41 -18.58 10.33 -1.94
C LEU A 41 -19.50 11.53 -2.14
N GLU A 42 -19.07 12.50 -2.94
CA GLU A 42 -19.97 13.55 -3.43
C GLU A 42 -20.60 13.24 -4.80
N SER A 43 -20.20 12.16 -5.48
CA SER A 43 -20.68 11.88 -6.84
C SER A 43 -21.28 10.49 -6.98
N GLY A 44 -22.50 10.46 -7.54
CA GLY A 44 -23.25 9.25 -7.87
C GLY A 44 -22.40 8.27 -8.70
N LEU A 45 -22.03 7.15 -8.08
CA LEU A 45 -21.30 6.09 -8.74
C LEU A 45 -22.28 5.14 -9.41
N ASP A 46 -22.20 5.07 -10.74
CA ASP A 46 -22.66 3.90 -11.48
C ASP A 46 -21.89 2.66 -11.02
N LYS A 47 -22.61 1.55 -10.95
CA LYS A 47 -22.13 0.26 -10.45
C LYS A 47 -20.79 -0.10 -11.08
N THR A 48 -19.75 -0.26 -10.26
CA THR A 48 -18.52 -0.96 -10.68
C THR A 48 -18.93 -2.31 -11.26
N VAL A 49 -18.76 -2.46 -12.57
CA VAL A 49 -18.99 -3.71 -13.29
C VAL A 49 -17.95 -4.69 -12.77
N TYR A 50 -18.37 -5.61 -11.90
CA TYR A 50 -17.56 -6.77 -11.57
C TYR A 50 -17.38 -7.57 -12.87
N PRO A 51 -16.16 -7.99 -13.23
CA PRO A 51 -15.97 -8.81 -14.40
C PRO A 51 -16.88 -10.04 -14.32
N ASP A 52 -17.54 -10.30 -15.44
CA ASP A 52 -18.52 -11.38 -15.56
C ASP A 52 -17.86 -12.76 -15.31
N LYS A 53 -18.65 -13.72 -14.85
CA LYS A 53 -18.21 -15.07 -14.48
C LYS A 53 -17.81 -15.95 -15.68
N GLU A 54 -17.18 -15.41 -16.71
CA GLU A 54 -16.91 -16.10 -17.98
C GLU A 54 -15.64 -16.99 -18.00
N LYS A 55 -15.09 -17.42 -16.86
CA LYS A 55 -13.81 -18.17 -16.82
C LYS A 55 -13.86 -19.66 -16.43
N LYS A 56 -15.03 -20.30 -16.39
CA LYS A 56 -15.11 -21.73 -16.01
C LYS A 56 -14.37 -22.67 -16.97
N ASN A 57 -14.41 -22.38 -18.28
CA ASN A 57 -13.81 -23.27 -19.29
C ASN A 57 -12.28 -23.20 -19.34
N ASP A 58 -11.70 -22.03 -19.08
CA ASP A 58 -10.23 -21.86 -19.03
C ASP A 58 -9.61 -22.51 -17.80
N TYR A 59 -10.34 -22.54 -16.68
CA TYR A 59 -9.84 -23.15 -15.44
C TYR A 59 -9.61 -24.66 -15.58
N LYS A 60 -10.52 -25.37 -16.24
CA LYS A 60 -10.35 -26.82 -16.48
C LYS A 60 -9.12 -27.11 -17.34
N LYS A 61 -8.97 -26.38 -18.46
CA LYS A 61 -7.79 -26.51 -19.34
C LYS A 61 -6.48 -26.23 -18.62
N LEU A 62 -6.46 -25.22 -17.74
CA LEU A 62 -5.29 -24.91 -16.92
C LEU A 62 -4.97 -26.07 -15.96
N LYS A 63 -5.98 -26.58 -15.24
CA LYS A 63 -5.82 -27.70 -14.30
C LYS A 63 -5.26 -28.95 -15.00
N ASP A 64 -5.80 -29.30 -16.17
CA ASP A 64 -5.35 -30.46 -16.95
C ASP A 64 -3.89 -30.31 -17.38
N LYS A 65 -3.47 -29.11 -17.82
CA LYS A 65 -2.07 -28.81 -18.15
C LYS A 65 -1.16 -28.94 -16.93
N ILE A 66 -1.56 -28.42 -15.77
CA ILE A 66 -0.78 -28.52 -14.54
C ILE A 66 -0.60 -29.99 -14.16
N GLU A 67 -1.67 -30.80 -14.21
CA GLU A 67 -1.61 -32.23 -13.91
C GLU A 67 -0.61 -32.95 -14.83
N GLN A 68 -0.63 -32.64 -16.13
CA GLN A 68 0.32 -33.20 -17.09
C GLN A 68 1.77 -32.83 -16.74
N TYR A 69 2.05 -31.57 -16.39
CA TYR A 69 3.39 -31.15 -15.99
C TYR A 69 3.85 -31.83 -14.71
N LEU A 70 3.00 -31.90 -13.68
CA LEU A 70 3.32 -32.58 -12.42
C LEU A 70 3.70 -34.05 -12.66
N LYS A 71 2.95 -34.74 -13.53
CA LYS A 71 3.27 -36.11 -13.93
C LYS A 71 4.61 -36.21 -14.67
N ASN A 72 4.87 -35.30 -15.62
CA ASN A 72 6.11 -35.31 -16.40
C ASN A 72 7.37 -35.08 -15.55
N PHE A 73 7.26 -34.32 -14.47
CA PHE A 73 8.35 -34.06 -13.52
C PHE A 73 8.35 -35.01 -12.31
N GLU A 74 7.52 -36.06 -12.33
CA GLU A 74 7.41 -37.06 -11.25
C GLU A 74 7.08 -36.45 -9.87
N ILE A 75 6.35 -35.33 -9.86
CA ILE A 75 5.90 -34.67 -8.63
C ILE A 75 4.63 -35.36 -8.12
N SER A 76 4.69 -35.93 -6.92
CA SER A 76 3.62 -36.71 -6.29
C SER A 76 2.50 -35.87 -5.66
N VAL A 77 1.98 -34.89 -6.41
CA VAL A 77 0.92 -33.96 -5.98
C VAL A 77 -0.09 -33.79 -7.11
N SER A 78 -1.38 -33.68 -6.79
CA SER A 78 -2.41 -33.36 -7.80
C SER A 78 -2.50 -31.86 -8.07
N ALA A 79 -2.89 -31.48 -9.28
CA ALA A 79 -3.14 -30.09 -9.64
C ALA A 79 -4.22 -29.46 -8.73
N ASP A 80 -5.20 -30.26 -8.30
CA ASP A 80 -6.25 -29.84 -7.39
C ASP A 80 -5.71 -29.44 -6.01
N PHE A 81 -4.83 -30.26 -5.45
CA PHE A 81 -4.18 -29.96 -4.19
C PHE A 81 -3.30 -28.71 -4.32
N LEU A 82 -2.49 -28.61 -5.37
CA LEU A 82 -1.60 -27.47 -5.59
C LEU A 82 -2.38 -26.15 -5.70
N LEU A 83 -3.45 -26.12 -6.48
CA LEU A 83 -4.27 -24.92 -6.66
C LEU A 83 -4.96 -24.51 -5.35
N ARG A 84 -5.53 -25.46 -4.60
CA ARG A 84 -6.09 -25.19 -3.26
C ARG A 84 -5.04 -24.70 -2.29
N PHE A 85 -3.84 -25.29 -2.30
CA PHE A 85 -2.73 -24.85 -1.46
C PHE A 85 -2.35 -23.39 -1.75
N ILE A 86 -2.20 -23.01 -3.03
CA ILE A 86 -1.87 -21.63 -3.42
C ILE A 86 -2.97 -20.66 -2.97
N GLU A 87 -4.24 -21.02 -3.18
CA GLU A 87 -5.38 -20.19 -2.78
C GLU A 87 -5.41 -19.98 -1.26
N GLU A 88 -5.37 -21.07 -0.49
CA GLU A 88 -5.47 -21.02 0.96
C GLU A 88 -4.28 -20.32 1.59
N THR A 89 -3.05 -20.62 1.17
CA THR A 89 -1.84 -19.94 1.69
C THR A 89 -1.84 -18.45 1.38
N THR A 90 -2.37 -18.03 0.23
CA THR A 90 -2.53 -16.61 -0.09
C THR A 90 -3.53 -15.93 0.83
N LYS A 91 -4.68 -16.58 1.13
CA LYS A 91 -5.65 -16.06 2.11
C LYS A 91 -5.06 -15.96 3.52
N TYR A 92 -4.37 -17.00 3.98
CA TYR A 92 -3.73 -17.01 5.29
C TYR A 92 -2.66 -15.93 5.42
N ARG A 93 -1.86 -15.69 4.37
CA ARG A 93 -0.87 -14.61 4.33
C ARG A 93 -1.50 -13.24 4.59
N GLU A 94 -2.60 -12.93 3.90
CA GLU A 94 -3.29 -11.64 4.09
C GLU A 94 -4.05 -11.58 5.42
N SER A 95 -4.65 -12.69 5.87
CA SER A 95 -5.31 -12.77 7.18
C SER A 95 -4.34 -12.56 8.33
N PHE A 96 -3.14 -13.14 8.29
CA PHE A 96 -2.12 -12.93 9.31
C PHE A 96 -1.73 -11.45 9.42
N LYS A 97 -1.44 -10.82 8.27
CA LYS A 97 -1.15 -9.37 8.22
C LYS A 97 -2.30 -8.55 8.78
N PHE A 98 -3.52 -8.87 8.39
CA PHE A 98 -4.71 -8.16 8.83
C PHE A 98 -4.96 -8.24 10.35
N GLU A 99 -4.73 -9.41 10.96
CA GLU A 99 -4.83 -9.56 12.42
C GLU A 99 -3.68 -8.84 13.15
N PHE A 100 -2.45 -8.95 12.63
CA PHE A 100 -1.30 -8.23 13.19
C PHE A 100 -1.51 -6.71 13.21
N THR A 101 -2.07 -6.13 12.14
CA THR A 101 -2.26 -4.68 12.05
C THR A 101 -3.27 -4.13 13.06
N LYS A 102 -4.17 -4.94 13.64
CA LYS A 102 -5.06 -4.49 14.70
C LYS A 102 -4.29 -4.05 15.94
N ASN A 103 -3.37 -4.89 16.40
CA ASN A 103 -2.54 -4.61 17.57
C ASN A 103 -1.58 -3.44 17.30
N LEU A 104 -0.98 -3.43 16.11
CA LEU A 104 -0.09 -2.33 15.70
C LEU A 104 -0.83 -0.99 15.67
N SER A 105 -2.01 -0.94 15.03
CA SER A 105 -2.81 0.28 14.97
C SER A 105 -3.22 0.75 16.37
N LEU A 106 -3.60 -0.16 17.26
CA LEU A 106 -3.95 0.19 18.64
C LEU A 106 -2.76 0.81 19.38
N ALA A 107 -1.58 0.20 19.28
CA ALA A 107 -0.36 0.71 19.90
C ALA A 107 0.03 2.10 19.37
N ILE A 108 -0.06 2.32 18.06
CA ILE A 108 0.22 3.62 17.43
C ILE A 108 -0.77 4.69 17.90
N GLU A 109 -2.07 4.35 18.01
CA GLU A 109 -3.07 5.32 18.44
C GLU A 109 -2.96 5.65 19.94
N TRP A 110 -2.61 4.69 20.79
CA TRP A 110 -2.30 4.99 22.19
C TRP A 110 -1.08 5.89 22.32
N LEU A 111 -0.02 5.65 21.55
CA LEU A 111 1.13 6.55 21.53
C LEU A 111 0.73 7.97 21.10
N ALA A 112 -0.09 8.10 20.07
CA ALA A 112 -0.58 9.39 19.59
C ALA A 112 -1.47 10.11 20.63
N GLU A 113 -2.33 9.37 21.34
CA GLU A 113 -3.19 9.90 22.39
C GLU A 113 -2.37 10.41 23.59
N ILE A 114 -1.44 9.59 24.08
CA ILE A 114 -0.53 9.97 25.17
C ILE A 114 0.35 11.16 24.77
N GLY A 115 0.96 11.11 23.58
CA GLY A 115 1.81 12.19 23.09
C GLY A 115 1.05 13.51 22.95
N ASN A 116 -0.20 13.47 22.52
CA ASN A 116 -1.05 14.66 22.45
C ASN A 116 -1.36 15.25 23.84
N GLU A 117 -1.52 14.42 24.89
CA GLU A 117 -1.66 14.90 26.28
C GLU A 117 -0.40 15.64 26.76
N PHE A 118 0.78 15.22 26.26
CA PHE A 118 2.05 15.90 26.50
C PHE A 118 2.32 17.08 25.57
N GLY A 119 1.45 17.34 24.59
CA GLY A 119 1.60 18.43 23.61
C GLY A 119 2.48 18.11 22.40
N PHE A 120 2.85 16.85 22.18
CA PHE A 120 3.62 16.42 21.00
C PHE A 120 2.71 16.17 19.79
N SER A 121 3.19 16.55 18.61
CA SER A 121 2.53 16.22 17.34
C SER A 121 2.83 14.78 16.90
N ARG A 122 2.04 14.22 15.98
CA ARG A 122 2.31 12.89 15.41
C ARG A 122 3.66 12.84 14.70
N GLU A 123 4.03 13.93 14.02
CA GLU A 123 5.32 14.07 13.34
C GLU A 123 6.47 13.99 14.33
N GLU A 124 6.33 14.63 15.49
CA GLU A 124 7.32 14.54 16.57
C GLU A 124 7.39 13.12 17.15
N LEU A 125 6.24 12.50 17.42
CA LEU A 125 6.18 11.12 17.92
C LEU A 125 6.75 10.11 16.91
N SER A 126 6.72 10.40 15.61
CA SER A 126 7.33 9.56 14.56
C SER A 126 8.87 9.47 14.68
N LEU A 127 9.49 10.35 15.46
CA LEU A 127 10.93 10.38 15.71
C LEU A 127 11.35 9.61 16.98
N LEU A 128 10.40 9.10 17.75
CA LEU A 128 10.67 8.25 18.92
C LEU A 128 11.09 6.84 18.47
N THR A 129 11.96 6.21 19.26
CA THR A 129 12.34 4.80 19.05
C THR A 129 11.63 3.91 20.08
N ILE A 130 11.69 2.59 19.89
CA ILE A 130 11.10 1.66 20.87
C ILE A 130 11.83 1.80 22.22
N GLU A 131 13.13 2.09 22.20
CA GLU A 131 13.94 2.34 23.39
C GLU A 131 13.45 3.55 24.19
N SER A 132 12.96 4.59 23.51
CA SER A 132 12.28 5.75 24.12
C SER A 132 11.10 5.36 25.00
N LEU A 133 10.39 4.29 24.63
CA LEU A 133 9.19 3.82 25.32
C LEU A 133 9.52 2.85 26.46
N LYS A 134 10.62 2.09 26.36
CA LYS A 134 11.02 1.08 27.35
C LYS A 134 11.49 1.66 28.69
N GLY A 135 11.93 2.92 28.71
CA GLY A 135 12.42 3.60 29.91
C GLY A 135 11.32 4.18 30.81
N VAL A 136 10.05 4.08 30.41
CA VAL A 136 8.91 4.67 31.11
C VAL A 136 8.20 3.59 31.92
N SER A 137 8.05 3.81 33.22
CA SER A 137 7.24 2.99 34.12
C SER A 137 6.01 3.77 34.63
N SER A 138 5.05 3.07 35.22
CA SER A 138 3.89 3.70 35.88
C SER A 138 4.26 4.63 37.03
N SER A 139 5.48 4.53 37.56
CA SER A 139 5.99 5.39 38.64
C SER A 139 6.84 6.55 38.14
N THR A 140 7.07 6.66 36.82
CA THR A 140 7.89 7.75 36.25
C THR A 140 7.08 9.05 36.25
N PRO A 141 7.58 10.15 36.84
CA PRO A 141 6.88 11.42 36.81
C PRO A 141 6.65 11.92 35.38
N LEU A 142 5.46 12.47 35.12
CA LEU A 142 5.10 13.03 33.80
C LEU A 142 6.13 14.03 33.24
N PRO A 143 6.71 14.95 34.04
CA PRO A 143 7.74 15.86 33.53
C PRO A 143 9.00 15.14 33.03
N GLU A 144 9.42 14.06 33.69
CA GLU A 144 10.60 13.29 33.28
C GLU A 144 10.35 12.57 31.94
N ILE A 145 9.14 12.05 31.73
CA ILE A 145 8.74 11.44 30.45
C ILE A 145 8.79 12.49 29.34
N PHE A 146 8.23 13.67 29.59
CA PHE A 146 8.24 14.77 28.63
C PHE A 146 9.67 15.18 28.27
N GLU A 147 10.52 15.43 29.26
CA GLU A 147 11.92 15.83 29.03
C GLU A 147 12.72 14.76 28.27
N LEU A 148 12.51 13.48 28.60
CA LEU A 148 13.12 12.36 27.90
C LEU A 148 12.71 12.33 26.42
N TRP A 149 11.41 12.38 26.14
CA TRP A 149 10.89 12.34 24.78
C TRP A 149 11.31 13.57 23.98
N GLU A 150 11.22 14.76 24.57
CA GLU A 150 11.61 16.00 23.91
C GLU A 150 13.10 15.98 23.51
N SER A 151 13.96 15.54 24.42
CA SER A 151 15.41 15.38 24.16
C SER A 151 15.69 14.39 23.03
N GLN A 152 15.01 13.24 23.03
CA GLN A 152 15.17 12.22 22.00
C GLN A 152 14.64 12.68 20.64
N ILE A 153 13.49 13.33 20.60
CA ILE A 153 12.90 13.91 19.38
C ILE A 153 13.87 14.92 18.76
N LYS A 154 14.43 15.84 19.57
CA LYS A 154 15.45 16.80 19.12
C LYS A 154 16.67 16.11 18.53
N GLY A 155 17.20 15.09 19.22
CA GLY A 155 18.35 14.31 18.75
C GLY A 155 18.09 13.52 17.46
N CYS A 156 16.92 12.88 17.37
CA CYS A 156 16.50 12.13 16.18
C CYS A 156 16.22 13.05 14.99
N LYS A 157 15.65 14.24 15.21
CA LYS A 157 15.40 15.23 14.15
C LYS A 157 16.69 15.64 13.43
N LEU A 158 17.77 15.86 14.19
CA LEU A 158 19.09 16.16 13.62
C LEU A 158 19.62 14.98 12.77
N LYS A 159 19.54 13.76 13.30
CA LYS A 159 19.97 12.55 12.57
C LYS A 159 19.13 12.32 11.31
N HIS A 160 17.81 12.50 11.41
CA HIS A 160 16.89 12.35 10.30
C HIS A 160 17.20 13.35 9.16
N ASN A 161 17.48 14.61 9.51
CA ASN A 161 17.90 15.61 8.52
C ASN A 161 19.17 15.19 7.78
N ILE A 162 20.16 14.63 8.48
CA ILE A 162 21.38 14.10 7.85
C ILE A 162 21.04 12.92 6.93
N SER A 163 20.21 11.97 7.40
CA SER A 163 19.80 10.80 6.62
C SER A 163 19.05 11.17 5.35
N ASN A 164 18.31 12.29 5.32
CA ASN A 164 17.62 12.76 4.11
C ASN A 164 18.57 13.16 2.97
N TYR A 165 19.86 13.41 3.26
CA TYR A 165 20.89 13.63 2.25
C TYR A 165 21.54 12.34 1.76
N VAL A 166 21.26 11.21 2.41
CA VAL A 166 21.83 9.91 2.06
C VAL A 166 20.84 9.13 1.20
N THR A 167 21.29 8.70 0.03
CA THR A 167 20.55 7.72 -0.77
C THR A 167 21.17 6.35 -0.60
N LEU A 168 20.35 5.32 -0.41
CA LEU A 168 20.81 3.94 -0.27
C LEU A 168 20.48 3.13 -1.53
N PRO A 169 21.36 2.21 -1.96
CA PRO A 169 21.03 1.29 -3.04
C PRO A 169 19.97 0.29 -2.58
N SER A 170 19.27 -0.31 -3.55
CA SER A 170 18.29 -1.36 -3.27
C SER A 170 18.91 -2.67 -2.78
N LEU A 171 20.21 -2.87 -3.01
CA LEU A 171 21.01 -4.00 -2.56
C LEU A 171 22.36 -3.50 -2.07
N ILE A 172 22.80 -3.99 -0.90
CA ILE A 172 24.11 -3.67 -0.32
C ILE A 172 24.87 -4.99 -0.19
N PHE A 173 25.96 -5.12 -0.94
CA PHE A 173 26.86 -6.28 -0.88
C PHE A 173 28.22 -5.90 -0.29
N LYS A 174 28.69 -4.68 -0.58
CA LYS A 174 29.98 -4.18 -0.15
C LYS A 174 29.90 -2.70 0.21
N LYS A 175 30.96 -2.20 0.85
CA LYS A 175 31.06 -0.80 1.28
C LYS A 175 30.93 0.18 0.10
N ASP A 176 31.54 -0.14 -1.05
CA ASP A 176 31.50 0.72 -2.24
C ASP A 176 30.07 1.03 -2.71
N ASP A 177 29.10 0.15 -2.43
CA ASP A 177 27.69 0.37 -2.82
C ASP A 177 27.06 1.55 -2.06
N LEU A 178 27.68 1.99 -0.96
CA LEU A 178 27.30 3.18 -0.19
C LEU A 178 28.03 4.44 -0.66
N GLU A 179 29.16 4.30 -1.36
CA GLU A 179 29.92 5.41 -1.94
C GLU A 179 29.42 5.76 -3.34
N PHE A 180 29.04 4.74 -4.12
CA PHE A 180 28.46 4.86 -5.45
C PHE A 180 27.14 4.09 -5.53
N VAL A 181 26.03 4.84 -5.49
CA VAL A 181 24.69 4.26 -5.54
C VAL A 181 24.28 4.02 -6.99
N GLU A 182 24.24 2.74 -7.39
CA GLU A 182 23.75 2.33 -8.70
C GLU A 182 22.22 2.17 -8.68
N PHE A 183 21.51 2.93 -9.50
CA PHE A 183 20.08 2.72 -9.73
C PHE A 183 19.85 1.75 -10.88
N ARG A 184 19.23 0.62 -10.58
CA ARG A 184 18.84 -0.37 -11.59
C ARG A 184 17.49 -0.01 -12.19
N SER A 185 17.40 -0.05 -13.52
CA SER A 185 16.11 0.08 -14.21
C SER A 185 15.22 -1.10 -13.86
N ALA A 186 14.07 -0.83 -13.24
CA ALA A 186 13.05 -1.83 -13.02
C ALA A 186 12.12 -1.92 -14.23
N ILE A 187 11.66 -3.15 -14.53
CA ILE A 187 10.59 -3.37 -15.49
C ILE A 187 9.29 -3.50 -14.69
N PRO A 188 8.32 -2.58 -14.86
CA PRO A 188 7.06 -2.66 -14.13
C PRO A 188 6.30 -3.94 -14.47
N ASN A 189 5.56 -4.46 -13.49
CA ASN A 189 4.54 -5.47 -13.73
C ASN A 189 3.29 -4.77 -14.26
N PHE A 190 3.05 -4.89 -15.57
CA PHE A 190 1.85 -4.38 -16.21
C PHE A 190 0.67 -5.31 -15.95
N ILE A 191 -0.41 -4.76 -15.40
CA ILE A 191 -1.63 -5.48 -15.05
C ILE A 191 -2.70 -5.14 -16.09
N THR A 192 -3.42 -6.18 -16.55
CA THR A 192 -4.41 -6.13 -17.64
C THR A 192 -3.80 -6.00 -19.04
N SER A 193 -4.65 -5.92 -20.08
CA SER A 193 -4.28 -5.70 -21.48
C SER A 193 -4.84 -4.38 -22.04
N LYS A 194 -5.25 -3.47 -21.15
CA LYS A 194 -5.89 -2.20 -21.53
C LYS A 194 -4.82 -1.10 -21.74
N LYS A 195 -5.20 -0.06 -22.47
CA LYS A 195 -4.44 1.17 -22.65
C LYS A 195 -5.28 2.35 -22.18
N ILE A 196 -4.69 3.26 -21.42
CA ILE A 196 -5.32 4.49 -20.95
C ILE A 196 -4.35 5.65 -21.00
N MET A 197 -4.89 6.85 -21.22
CA MET A 197 -4.17 8.11 -21.05
C MET A 197 -5.01 8.99 -20.13
N SER A 198 -4.45 9.43 -19.01
CA SER A 198 -5.15 10.27 -18.05
C SER A 198 -4.18 11.09 -17.21
N GLU A 199 -4.71 12.06 -16.48
CA GLU A 199 -3.97 12.83 -15.50
C GLU A 199 -3.39 11.91 -14.43
N LEU A 200 -2.17 12.22 -14.01
CA LEU A 200 -1.48 11.54 -12.92
C LEU A 200 -1.63 12.34 -11.63
N ILE A 201 -1.96 11.66 -10.54
CA ILE A 201 -2.07 12.29 -9.21
C ILE A 201 -1.32 11.47 -8.17
N ASP A 202 -0.43 12.13 -7.43
CA ASP A 202 0.23 11.52 -6.28
C ASP A 202 -0.69 11.66 -5.06
N VAL A 203 -1.29 10.54 -4.66
CA VAL A 203 -2.25 10.50 -3.54
C VAL A 203 -1.59 10.89 -2.22
N GLU A 204 -0.28 10.66 -2.07
CA GLU A 204 0.43 10.92 -0.82
C GLU A 204 0.67 12.42 -0.60
N LEU A 205 0.45 13.26 -1.62
CA LEU A 205 0.52 14.73 -1.55
C LEU A 205 -0.83 15.39 -1.26
N LEU A 206 -1.92 14.62 -1.29
CA LEU A 206 -3.27 15.15 -1.10
C LEU A 206 -3.62 15.28 0.38
N ALA A 207 -4.27 16.38 0.74
CA ALA A 207 -4.98 16.48 2.00
C ALA A 207 -6.25 15.59 1.97
N PRO A 208 -6.76 15.13 3.13
CA PRO A 208 -7.89 14.20 3.17
C PRO A 208 -9.18 14.73 2.50
N ASP A 209 -9.41 16.03 2.49
CA ASP A 209 -10.52 16.69 1.80
C ASP A 209 -10.36 16.71 0.27
N GLU A 210 -9.16 16.46 -0.25
CA GLU A 210 -8.87 16.42 -1.68
C GLU A 210 -8.95 15.00 -2.27
N TYR A 211 -9.21 13.97 -1.47
CA TYR A 211 -9.22 12.57 -1.93
C TYR A 211 -10.26 12.26 -3.02
N ASP A 212 -11.30 13.07 -3.17
CA ASP A 212 -12.27 12.93 -4.26
C ASP A 212 -11.71 13.41 -5.62
N SER A 213 -10.61 14.18 -5.63
CA SER A 213 -9.93 14.64 -6.85
C SER A 213 -9.29 13.53 -7.68
N ILE A 214 -9.15 12.31 -7.13
CA ILE A 214 -8.54 11.17 -7.83
C ILE A 214 -9.49 10.46 -8.81
N PHE A 215 -10.77 10.87 -8.83
CA PHE A 215 -11.78 10.31 -9.73
C PHE A 215 -11.33 10.39 -11.20
N ASN A 216 -11.40 9.27 -11.92
CA ASN A 216 -10.94 9.12 -13.31
C ASN A 216 -9.45 9.44 -13.58
N LYS A 217 -8.61 9.60 -12.54
CA LYS A 217 -7.16 9.83 -12.67
C LYS A 217 -6.35 8.55 -12.49
N ILE A 218 -5.12 8.54 -13.00
CA ILE A 218 -4.13 7.53 -12.68
C ILE A 218 -3.51 7.91 -11.34
N VAL A 219 -3.61 7.01 -10.35
CA VAL A 219 -3.03 7.24 -9.04
C VAL A 219 -1.58 6.77 -9.02
N LEU A 220 -0.70 7.60 -8.48
CA LEU A 220 0.69 7.30 -8.17
C LEU A 220 0.82 7.04 -6.66
N LEU A 221 1.45 5.94 -6.29
CA LEU A 221 1.78 5.59 -4.89
C LEU A 221 3.23 5.13 -4.77
N GLU A 222 3.85 5.34 -3.61
CA GLU A 222 5.18 4.77 -3.40
C GLU A 222 5.11 3.24 -3.23
N LYS A 223 4.13 2.73 -2.47
CA LYS A 223 4.07 1.31 -2.12
C LYS A 223 2.69 0.68 -2.28
N ALA A 224 2.68 -0.60 -2.61
CA ALA A 224 1.47 -1.42 -2.64
C ALA A 224 1.07 -1.90 -1.23
N ASP A 225 0.37 -1.05 -0.47
CA ASP A 225 -0.08 -1.30 0.91
C ASP A 225 -1.62 -1.40 1.00
N PRO A 226 -2.22 -2.45 1.60
CA PRO A 226 -3.67 -2.57 1.81
C PRO A 226 -4.35 -1.35 2.45
N GLY A 227 -3.61 -0.52 3.19
CA GLY A 227 -4.06 0.77 3.70
C GLY A 227 -4.51 1.79 2.64
N PHE A 228 -4.21 1.57 1.36
CA PHE A 228 -4.71 2.37 0.24
C PHE A 228 -5.88 1.71 -0.49
N ASP A 229 -6.47 0.60 0.00
CA ASP A 229 -7.57 -0.09 -0.70
C ASP A 229 -8.81 0.81 -0.95
N TRP A 230 -8.93 1.90 -0.19
CA TRP A 230 -9.96 2.92 -0.39
C TRP A 230 -9.86 3.65 -1.74
N ILE A 231 -8.71 3.69 -2.42
CA ILE A 231 -8.59 4.35 -3.73
C ILE A 231 -9.46 3.67 -4.80
N PHE A 232 -9.63 2.35 -4.72
CA PHE A 232 -10.50 1.58 -5.64
C PHE A 232 -11.98 1.90 -5.43
N SER A 233 -12.29 2.60 -4.34
CA SER A 233 -13.61 3.09 -4.02
C SER A 233 -13.92 4.40 -4.77
N LYS A 234 -12.90 5.13 -5.23
CA LYS A 234 -13.01 6.45 -5.87
C LYS A 234 -13.00 6.42 -7.41
N ASN A 235 -13.15 5.24 -8.02
CA ASN A 235 -13.20 5.06 -9.48
C ASN A 235 -11.98 5.66 -10.24
N ILE A 236 -10.79 5.29 -9.80
CA ILE A 236 -9.52 5.64 -10.47
C ILE A 236 -9.45 5.02 -11.86
N SER A 237 -8.80 5.70 -12.81
CA SER A 237 -8.63 5.15 -14.17
C SER A 237 -7.46 4.18 -14.27
N GLY A 238 -6.41 4.35 -13.44
CA GLY A 238 -5.26 3.46 -13.40
C GLY A 238 -4.45 3.58 -12.10
N LEU A 239 -3.48 2.68 -11.91
CA LEU A 239 -2.59 2.69 -10.74
C LEU A 239 -1.12 2.51 -11.14
N ILE A 240 -0.23 3.31 -10.57
CA ILE A 240 1.22 3.19 -10.73
C ILE A 240 1.85 3.15 -9.35
N THR A 241 2.74 2.17 -9.10
CA THR A 241 3.50 2.12 -7.84
C THR A 241 5.01 2.07 -8.06
N LYS A 242 5.78 2.73 -7.18
CA LYS A 242 7.24 2.62 -7.17
C LYS A 242 7.67 1.20 -6.83
N PHE A 243 7.13 0.66 -5.73
CA PHE A 243 7.42 -0.67 -5.23
C PHE A 243 6.18 -1.58 -5.29
N GLY A 244 6.43 -2.87 -5.53
CA GLY A 244 5.41 -3.90 -5.60
C GLY A 244 5.79 -5.00 -6.59
N GLY A 245 5.23 -6.19 -6.37
CA GLY A 245 5.39 -7.32 -7.29
C GLY A 245 4.08 -7.69 -7.98
N ALA A 246 4.17 -8.59 -8.97
CA ALA A 246 3.01 -9.13 -9.68
C ALA A 246 1.96 -9.78 -8.74
N ALA A 247 2.38 -10.32 -7.60
CA ALA A 247 1.51 -10.95 -6.59
C ALA A 247 1.23 -10.06 -5.36
N SER A 248 1.47 -8.74 -5.48
CA SER A 248 1.13 -7.78 -4.43
C SER A 248 -0.37 -7.56 -4.35
N HIS A 249 -0.85 -7.11 -3.18
CA HIS A 249 -2.27 -6.82 -2.96
C HIS A 249 -2.83 -5.87 -4.04
N MET A 250 -2.14 -4.77 -4.32
CA MET A 250 -2.59 -3.80 -5.34
C MET A 250 -2.62 -4.39 -6.75
N ALA A 251 -1.65 -5.23 -7.13
CA ALA A 251 -1.66 -5.89 -8.43
C ALA A 251 -2.88 -6.82 -8.58
N ILE A 252 -3.20 -7.58 -7.54
CA ILE A 252 -4.37 -8.48 -7.51
C ILE A 252 -5.66 -7.65 -7.61
N ARG A 253 -5.80 -6.57 -6.83
CA ARG A 253 -7.00 -5.69 -6.88
C ARG A 253 -7.17 -5.04 -8.25
N CYS A 254 -6.10 -4.53 -8.86
CA CYS A 254 -6.17 -4.01 -10.22
C CYS A 254 -6.61 -5.07 -11.22
N ALA A 255 -6.12 -6.31 -11.10
CA ALA A 255 -6.57 -7.42 -11.96
C ALA A 255 -8.05 -7.78 -11.73
N GLU A 256 -8.51 -7.81 -10.48
CA GLU A 256 -9.91 -8.07 -10.10
C GLU A 256 -10.88 -7.01 -10.63
N PHE A 257 -10.50 -5.73 -10.53
CA PHE A 257 -11.32 -4.61 -11.01
C PHE A 257 -11.10 -4.29 -12.49
N GLY A 258 -10.16 -4.97 -13.15
CA GLY A 258 -9.79 -4.68 -14.54
C GLY A 258 -9.22 -3.27 -14.74
N ILE A 259 -8.54 -2.74 -13.72
CA ILE A 259 -7.90 -1.42 -13.74
C ILE A 259 -6.49 -1.58 -14.31
N PRO A 260 -6.13 -0.86 -15.39
CA PRO A 260 -4.76 -0.83 -15.91
C PRO A 260 -3.78 -0.37 -14.83
N ALA A 261 -2.67 -1.10 -14.63
CA ALA A 261 -1.68 -0.71 -13.65
C ALA A 261 -0.24 -1.05 -14.06
N ALA A 262 0.72 -0.27 -13.55
CA ALA A 262 2.15 -0.53 -13.63
C ALA A 262 2.73 -0.61 -12.21
N ILE A 263 3.03 -1.82 -11.74
CA ILE A 263 3.40 -2.10 -10.35
C ILE A 263 4.89 -2.41 -10.25
N GLY A 264 5.62 -1.68 -9.40
CA GLY A 264 7.06 -1.88 -9.22
C GLY A 264 7.89 -1.17 -10.28
N CYS A 265 7.63 0.12 -10.50
CA CYS A 265 8.32 0.94 -11.49
C CYS A 265 9.78 1.25 -11.15
N GLY A 266 10.19 1.07 -9.89
CA GLY A 266 11.52 1.42 -9.39
C GLY A 266 11.75 2.94 -9.36
N ASP A 267 12.90 3.33 -8.80
CA ASP A 267 13.22 4.73 -8.53
C ASP A 267 13.23 5.62 -9.78
N ILE A 268 13.90 5.19 -10.84
CA ILE A 268 14.13 6.02 -12.04
C ILE A 268 12.80 6.43 -12.69
N LEU A 269 11.94 5.44 -12.98
CA LEU A 269 10.68 5.69 -13.67
C LEU A 269 9.70 6.42 -12.75
N TYR A 270 9.62 6.05 -11.47
CA TYR A 270 8.76 6.70 -10.51
C TYR A 270 9.11 8.18 -10.31
N ASN A 271 10.39 8.50 -10.13
CA ASN A 271 10.83 9.89 -9.95
C ASN A 271 10.59 10.74 -11.21
N ARG A 272 10.73 10.14 -12.40
CA ARG A 272 10.34 10.81 -13.66
C ARG A 272 8.84 11.08 -13.74
N LEU A 273 8.02 10.17 -13.24
CA LEU A 273 6.56 10.31 -13.25
C LEU A 273 6.06 11.32 -12.23
N LYS A 274 6.75 11.52 -11.10
CA LYS A 274 6.35 12.52 -10.09
C LYS A 274 6.19 13.94 -10.63
N THR A 275 6.89 14.28 -11.72
CA THR A 275 6.79 15.59 -12.36
C THR A 275 5.84 15.62 -13.56
N ALA A 276 5.26 14.48 -13.94
CA ALA A 276 4.36 14.35 -15.08
C ALA A 276 2.93 14.76 -14.71
N LYS A 277 2.25 15.44 -15.63
CA LYS A 277 0.82 15.78 -15.45
C LYS A 277 -0.08 14.73 -16.05
N VAL A 278 0.33 14.15 -17.18
CA VAL A 278 -0.44 13.13 -17.91
C VAL A 278 0.46 11.94 -18.17
N VAL A 279 -0.13 10.74 -18.15
CA VAL A 279 0.59 9.50 -18.42
C VAL A 279 -0.19 8.66 -19.42
N ASP A 280 0.52 8.13 -20.42
CA ASP A 280 0.05 7.06 -21.29
C ASP A 280 0.53 5.70 -20.72
N LEU A 281 -0.42 4.90 -20.24
CA LEU A 281 -0.20 3.56 -19.69
C LEU A 281 -0.78 2.52 -20.65
N ASP A 282 0.11 1.82 -21.35
CA ASP A 282 -0.23 0.74 -22.27
C ASP A 282 0.24 -0.61 -21.70
N CYS A 283 -0.65 -1.30 -21.00
CA CYS A 283 -0.32 -2.56 -20.35
C CYS A 283 -0.10 -3.70 -21.34
N LYS A 284 -0.71 -3.64 -22.53
CA LYS A 284 -0.56 -4.66 -23.56
C LYS A 284 0.83 -4.63 -24.16
N ASN A 285 1.31 -3.43 -24.49
CA ASN A 285 2.62 -3.23 -25.09
C ASN A 285 3.74 -3.01 -24.05
N LYS A 286 3.39 -2.99 -22.76
CA LYS A 286 4.32 -2.75 -21.64
C LYS A 286 5.03 -1.41 -21.74
N LEU A 287 4.28 -0.36 -22.11
CA LEU A 287 4.80 0.99 -22.28
C LEU A 287 4.22 1.93 -21.23
N LEU A 288 5.08 2.78 -20.68
CA LEU A 288 4.72 3.82 -19.73
C LEU A 288 5.42 5.12 -20.11
N THR A 289 4.64 6.09 -20.59
CA THR A 289 5.15 7.35 -21.15
C THR A 289 4.57 8.52 -20.37
N ASN A 290 5.44 9.43 -19.91
CA ASN A 290 5.04 10.72 -19.36
C ASN A 290 4.83 11.73 -20.50
N LEU A 291 3.75 12.50 -20.41
CA LEU A 291 3.36 13.55 -21.35
C LEU A 291 3.33 14.92 -20.65
#